data_AF-A0A5C4SBI3-F1
#
_entry.id   AF-A0A5C4SBI3-F1
#
_cell.length_a   1.000
_cell.length_b   1.000
_cell.length_c   1.000
_cell.angle_alpha   90.00
_cell.angle_beta   90.00
_cell.angle_gamma   90.00
#
_symmetry.space_group_name_H-M   'P 1'
#
loop_
_entity.id
_entity.type
_entity.pdbx_description
1 polymer ?
#
loop_
_entity_poly.entity_id
_entity_poly.type
_entity_poly.pdbx_seq_one_letter_code
_entity_poly.pdbx_strand_id
1 'polypeptide(L)'
;MRLFRDALKVKNSDFYSNYTTDLDSLAEQLSAQSASYCASLDSIKEQVEKRKKEIFTPFIFDESESIEDALNAVRDSFEQLRKKSNQLTASLSTDQAIARAALRLYEVHTFINDIKYENECAVIDALSKTMGKAKEDRNTSKGKVDTKRAKIAELKAQLKDESKGADRVNNYLNNFFGHQSLSLKAIENTPGDASSGYRFEVTRKGKKAFHLSVGECSLIAFCYFMAKLEDIETKGNKPIIWIDDPISSLDTNHIFFVYSLIHSEIVTPEKYEDGGELKERDRFKQLFISTHNLDFLKYLKKLPGARSNNKSQFFIITRTDQVSDIALMPRYMKDYITEFNFLFHQIYRCAHAQVGSDENYDCYYNFGNNARKFLEAFLYYKYPNAVENDNKLTRFFGDDALAASLTDRVNNEYSHLAGVFERSIQPIDVPEMKTVASFILRKIREKDPDQYAALLQSIGE
;
A
#
# COMPACT_ATOMS: atom_id res chain seq x y z
N MET A 1 -70.57 -46.54 84.81
CA MET A 1 -69.20 -46.95 84.42
C MET A 1 -68.87 -46.74 82.94
N ARG A 2 -69.72 -47.13 81.97
CA ARG A 2 -69.44 -46.85 80.53
C ARG A 2 -69.17 -45.37 80.21
N LEU A 3 -69.85 -44.45 80.89
CA LEU A 3 -69.72 -43.00 80.65
C LEU A 3 -68.33 -42.40 80.96
N PHE A 4 -67.51 -43.02 81.81
CA PHE A 4 -66.21 -42.43 82.20
C PHE A 4 -65.07 -42.83 81.25
N ARG A 5 -65.08 -44.05 80.72
CA ARG A 5 -64.05 -44.53 79.76
C ARG A 5 -64.07 -43.81 78.41
N ASP A 6 -65.21 -43.24 78.02
CA ASP A 6 -65.38 -42.60 76.71
C ASP A 6 -65.26 -41.06 76.76
N ALA A 7 -65.06 -40.45 77.93
CA ALA A 7 -65.17 -38.99 78.10
C ALA A 7 -63.93 -38.18 77.69
N LEU A 8 -62.72 -38.77 77.68
CA LEU A 8 -61.51 -38.13 77.17
C LEU A 8 -60.64 -39.12 76.38
N LYS A 9 -60.49 -38.89 75.08
CA LYS A 9 -59.46 -39.54 74.25
C LYS A 9 -58.46 -38.49 73.79
N VAL A 10 -57.26 -38.56 74.34
CA VAL A 10 -56.12 -37.74 73.89
C VAL A 10 -55.73 -38.21 72.48
N LYS A 11 -55.74 -37.31 71.49
CA LYS A 11 -55.37 -37.62 70.10
C LYS A 11 -54.09 -36.90 69.72
N ASN A 12 -53.06 -37.66 69.38
CA ASN A 12 -51.79 -37.10 68.88
C ASN A 12 -51.94 -36.29 67.59
N SER A 13 -52.94 -36.60 66.75
CA SER A 13 -53.21 -35.89 65.50
C SER A 13 -53.56 -34.42 65.68
N ASP A 14 -53.98 -34.03 66.88
CA ASP A 14 -54.51 -32.69 67.16
C ASP A 14 -53.39 -31.72 67.61
N PHE A 15 -52.15 -32.20 67.68
CA PHE A 15 -50.97 -31.48 68.16
C PHE A 15 -49.79 -31.63 67.18
N TYR A 16 -48.82 -30.73 67.31
CA TYR A 16 -47.57 -30.83 66.56
C TYR A 16 -46.72 -32.05 67.01
N SER A 17 -45.92 -32.59 66.08
CA SER A 17 -45.13 -33.81 66.29
C SER A 17 -44.10 -33.73 67.41
N ASN A 18 -43.69 -32.52 67.81
CA ASN A 18 -42.81 -32.29 68.95
C ASN A 18 -43.48 -32.55 70.31
N TYR A 19 -44.81 -32.74 70.37
CA TYR A 19 -45.56 -33.03 71.60
C TYR A 19 -46.06 -34.47 71.70
N THR A 20 -45.78 -35.34 70.72
CA THR A 20 -46.31 -36.71 70.67
C THR A 20 -45.91 -37.54 71.89
N THR A 21 -44.64 -37.49 72.28
CA THR A 21 -44.15 -38.23 73.47
C THR A 21 -44.84 -37.79 74.76
N ASP A 22 -45.10 -36.49 74.93
CA ASP A 22 -45.76 -35.94 76.12
C ASP A 22 -47.24 -36.33 76.19
N LEU A 23 -47.92 -36.36 75.04
CA LEU A 23 -49.32 -36.77 74.91
C LEU A 23 -49.52 -38.26 75.16
N ASP A 24 -48.60 -39.11 74.68
CA ASP A 24 -48.62 -40.55 74.93
C ASP A 24 -48.51 -40.83 76.45
N SER A 25 -47.59 -40.15 77.13
CA SER A 25 -47.45 -40.25 78.58
C SER A 25 -48.71 -39.78 79.32
N LEU A 26 -49.38 -38.72 78.85
CA LEU A 26 -50.63 -38.24 79.45
C LEU A 26 -51.79 -39.22 79.23
N ALA A 27 -51.87 -39.85 78.06
CA ALA A 27 -52.88 -40.85 77.75
C ALA A 27 -52.74 -42.09 78.64
N GLU A 28 -51.51 -42.55 78.89
CA GLU A 28 -51.23 -43.64 79.82
C GLU A 28 -51.62 -43.30 81.26
N GLN A 29 -51.23 -42.11 81.75
CA GLN A 29 -51.59 -41.63 83.08
C GLN A 29 -53.11 -41.51 83.26
N LEU A 30 -53.81 -40.93 82.28
CA LEU A 30 -55.27 -40.82 82.31
C LEU A 30 -55.95 -42.19 82.35
N SER A 31 -55.44 -43.16 81.56
CA SER A 31 -55.95 -44.52 81.53
C SER A 31 -55.78 -45.22 82.88
N ALA A 32 -54.60 -45.09 83.50
CA ALA A 32 -54.31 -45.63 84.83
C ALA A 32 -55.22 -45.03 85.90
N GLN A 33 -55.34 -43.69 85.96
CA GLN A 33 -56.18 -43.03 86.96
C GLN A 33 -57.67 -43.31 86.75
N SER A 34 -58.12 -43.42 85.50
CA SER A 34 -59.51 -43.81 85.17
C SER A 34 -59.83 -45.25 85.59
N ALA A 35 -58.86 -46.16 85.47
CA ALA A 35 -59.00 -47.55 85.93
C ALA A 35 -59.12 -47.61 87.46
N SER A 36 -58.26 -46.89 88.18
CA SER A 36 -58.34 -46.75 89.63
C SER A 36 -59.67 -46.16 90.08
N TYR A 37 -60.17 -45.12 89.40
CA TYR A 37 -61.46 -44.50 89.73
C TYR A 37 -62.64 -45.47 89.53
N CYS A 38 -62.61 -46.25 88.46
CA CYS A 38 -63.59 -47.31 88.26
C CYS A 38 -63.51 -48.37 89.36
N ALA A 39 -62.31 -48.80 89.75
CA ALA A 39 -62.12 -49.77 90.83
C ALA A 39 -62.67 -49.27 92.18
N SER A 40 -62.45 -48.00 92.52
CA SER A 40 -63.02 -47.38 93.73
C SER A 40 -64.56 -47.36 93.67
N LEU A 41 -65.15 -47.02 92.53
CA LEU A 41 -66.61 -47.05 92.36
C LEU A 41 -67.19 -48.46 92.42
N ASP A 42 -66.49 -49.46 91.88
CA ASP A 42 -66.91 -50.87 91.96
C ASP A 42 -66.83 -51.37 93.42
N SER A 43 -65.77 -51.02 94.15
CA SER A 43 -65.66 -51.31 95.59
C SER A 43 -66.82 -50.71 96.38
N ILE A 44 -67.11 -49.41 96.20
CA ILE A 44 -68.25 -48.75 96.86
C ILE A 44 -69.57 -49.46 96.51
N LYS A 45 -69.77 -49.80 95.23
CA LYS A 45 -70.96 -50.52 94.77
C LYS A 45 -71.10 -51.90 95.43
N GLU A 46 -70.01 -52.66 95.53
CA GLU A 46 -70.00 -53.97 96.20
C GLU A 46 -70.31 -53.85 97.69
N GLN A 47 -69.73 -52.85 98.37
CA GLN A 47 -70.02 -52.57 99.78
C GLN A 47 -71.50 -52.20 100.00
N VAL A 48 -72.07 -51.36 99.12
CA VAL A 48 -73.50 -50.98 99.17
C VAL A 48 -74.40 -52.19 98.91
N GLU A 49 -74.09 -53.03 97.92
CA GLU A 49 -74.86 -54.26 97.63
C GLU A 49 -74.74 -55.29 98.76
N LYS A 50 -73.59 -55.42 99.41
CA LYS A 50 -73.42 -56.27 100.59
C LYS A 50 -74.26 -55.76 101.77
N ARG A 51 -74.22 -54.45 102.04
CA ARG A 51 -75.04 -53.82 103.09
C ARG A 51 -76.54 -54.02 102.85
N LYS A 52 -76.99 -53.96 101.59
CA LYS A 52 -78.38 -54.19 101.19
C LYS A 52 -78.85 -55.63 101.45
N LYS A 53 -77.97 -56.63 101.33
CA LYS A 53 -78.29 -58.04 101.59
C LYS A 53 -78.29 -58.38 103.09
N GLU A 54 -77.45 -57.71 103.87
CA GLU A 54 -77.22 -58.00 105.30
C GLU A 54 -77.52 -56.78 106.19
N ILE A 55 -78.79 -56.42 106.28
CA ILE A 55 -79.23 -55.15 106.90
C ILE A 55 -79.15 -55.12 108.43
N PHE A 56 -79.19 -56.28 109.09
CA PHE A 56 -79.18 -56.40 110.56
C PHE A 56 -77.79 -56.71 111.15
N THR A 57 -76.78 -56.95 110.32
CA THR A 57 -75.39 -57.18 110.73
C THR A 57 -74.63 -55.85 110.75
N PRO A 58 -73.84 -55.51 111.78
CA PRO A 58 -72.98 -54.32 111.75
C PRO A 58 -71.97 -54.40 110.59
N PHE A 59 -71.90 -53.36 109.76
CA PHE A 59 -70.96 -53.25 108.64
C PHE A 59 -70.22 -51.91 108.74
N ILE A 60 -68.88 -51.95 108.66
CA ILE A 60 -68.03 -50.76 108.62
C ILE A 60 -67.76 -50.43 107.16
N PHE A 61 -68.10 -49.22 106.73
CA PHE A 61 -67.80 -48.72 105.40
C PHE A 61 -66.31 -48.45 105.26
N ASP A 62 -65.69 -49.01 104.23
CA ASP A 62 -64.30 -48.75 103.86
C ASP A 62 -64.28 -47.60 102.86
N GLU A 63 -63.89 -46.42 103.34
CA GLU A 63 -63.83 -45.20 102.54
C GLU A 63 -62.69 -45.29 101.54
N SER A 64 -63.03 -45.26 100.25
CA SER A 64 -62.02 -45.29 99.19
C SER A 64 -61.23 -43.99 99.14
N GLU A 65 -59.92 -44.09 98.92
CA GLU A 65 -59.06 -42.93 98.68
C GLU A 65 -59.59 -42.10 97.50
N SER A 66 -59.59 -40.77 97.66
CA SER A 66 -59.99 -39.85 96.59
C SER A 66 -58.92 -39.79 95.50
N ILE A 67 -59.32 -39.98 94.25
CA ILE A 67 -58.46 -39.92 93.06
C ILE A 67 -58.59 -38.54 92.36
N GLU A 68 -59.35 -37.62 92.96
CA GLU A 68 -59.66 -36.31 92.39
C GLU A 68 -58.41 -35.46 92.11
N ASP A 69 -57.48 -35.38 93.06
CA ASP A 69 -56.23 -34.61 92.90
C ASP A 69 -55.36 -35.17 91.78
N ALA A 70 -55.27 -36.49 91.66
CA ALA A 70 -54.49 -37.15 90.61
C ALA A 70 -55.10 -36.93 89.22
N LEU A 71 -56.42 -36.97 89.10
CA LEU A 71 -57.12 -36.66 87.84
C LEU A 71 -57.01 -35.17 87.48
N ASN A 72 -57.10 -34.28 88.47
CA ASN A 72 -56.89 -32.84 88.26
C ASN A 72 -55.46 -32.54 87.80
N ALA A 73 -54.45 -33.24 88.34
CA ALA A 73 -53.06 -33.09 87.90
C ALA A 73 -52.84 -33.50 86.42
N VAL A 74 -53.48 -34.59 85.98
CA VAL A 74 -53.45 -35.02 84.56
C VAL A 74 -54.15 -33.98 83.67
N ARG A 75 -55.32 -33.48 84.09
CA ARG A 75 -56.05 -32.41 83.39
C ARG A 75 -55.20 -31.14 83.25
N ASP A 76 -54.57 -30.70 84.33
CA ASP A 76 -53.78 -29.47 84.35
C ASP A 76 -52.53 -29.61 83.46
N SER A 77 -51.91 -30.78 83.44
CA SER A 77 -50.78 -31.11 82.55
C SER A 77 -51.20 -31.10 81.08
N PHE A 78 -52.36 -31.68 80.75
CA PHE A 78 -52.94 -31.60 79.41
C PHE A 78 -53.24 -30.15 78.99
N GLU A 79 -53.80 -29.35 79.89
CA GLU A 79 -54.08 -27.93 79.63
C GLU A 79 -52.80 -27.11 79.41
N GLN A 80 -51.73 -27.40 80.14
CA GLN A 80 -50.42 -26.78 79.89
C GLN A 80 -49.89 -27.13 78.50
N LEU A 81 -50.00 -28.39 78.08
CA LEU A 81 -49.56 -28.83 76.76
C LEU A 81 -50.39 -28.18 75.64
N ARG A 82 -51.71 -28.09 75.83
CA ARG A 82 -52.62 -27.37 74.94
C ARG A 82 -52.22 -25.90 74.78
N LYS A 83 -51.92 -25.21 75.89
CA LYS A 83 -51.45 -23.82 75.85
C LYS A 83 -50.13 -23.68 75.08
N LYS A 84 -49.15 -24.56 75.33
CA LYS A 84 -47.88 -24.57 74.61
C LYS A 84 -48.06 -24.80 73.11
N SER A 85 -48.90 -25.77 72.73
CA SER A 85 -49.20 -26.06 71.32
C SER A 85 -49.87 -24.87 70.63
N ASN A 86 -50.85 -24.22 71.27
CA ASN A 86 -51.50 -23.05 70.71
C ASN A 86 -50.56 -21.83 70.60
N GLN A 87 -49.65 -21.66 71.55
CA GLN A 87 -48.60 -20.63 71.47
C GLN A 87 -47.66 -20.88 70.29
N LEU A 88 -47.26 -22.13 70.05
CA LEU A 88 -46.47 -22.50 68.89
C LEU A 88 -47.21 -22.21 67.58
N THR A 89 -48.51 -22.52 67.49
CA THR A 89 -49.33 -22.16 66.32
C THR A 89 -49.32 -20.66 66.06
N ALA A 90 -49.41 -19.84 67.11
CA ALA A 90 -49.45 -18.39 67.00
C ALA A 90 -48.11 -17.80 66.53
N SER A 91 -46.96 -18.38 66.91
CA SER A 91 -45.64 -17.89 66.51
C SER A 91 -45.12 -18.50 65.20
N LEU A 92 -45.60 -19.67 64.80
CA LEU A 92 -45.05 -20.46 63.69
C LEU A 92 -44.91 -19.69 62.37
N SER A 93 -45.94 -18.92 61.98
CA SER A 93 -45.88 -18.13 60.74
C SER A 93 -44.79 -17.07 60.79
N THR A 94 -44.61 -16.43 61.95
CA THR A 94 -43.58 -15.41 62.16
C THR A 94 -42.19 -16.05 62.17
N ASP A 95 -42.03 -17.16 62.88
CA ASP A 95 -40.77 -17.90 62.96
C ASP A 95 -40.33 -18.43 61.59
N GLN A 96 -41.27 -18.94 60.80
CA GLN A 96 -41.03 -19.34 59.41
C GLN A 96 -40.63 -18.15 58.52
N ALA A 97 -41.27 -16.99 58.67
CA ALA A 97 -40.94 -15.79 57.90
C ALA A 97 -39.51 -15.30 58.22
N ILE A 98 -39.13 -15.28 59.51
CA ILE A 98 -37.78 -14.94 59.96
C ILE A 98 -36.76 -15.91 59.40
N ALA A 99 -37.01 -17.22 59.51
CA ALA A 99 -36.09 -18.24 59.00
C ALA A 99 -35.93 -18.16 57.46
N ARG A 100 -37.01 -17.95 56.72
CA ARG A 100 -36.95 -17.75 55.25
C ARG A 100 -36.18 -16.48 54.87
N ALA A 101 -36.38 -15.39 55.61
CA ALA A 101 -35.63 -14.15 55.37
C ALA A 101 -34.13 -14.34 55.65
N ALA A 102 -33.78 -15.04 56.73
CA ALA A 102 -32.40 -15.36 57.07
C ALA A 102 -31.74 -16.22 55.97
N LEU A 103 -32.41 -17.28 55.50
CA LEU A 103 -31.93 -18.10 54.38
C LEU A 103 -31.71 -17.27 53.11
N ARG A 104 -32.67 -16.41 52.76
CA ARG A 104 -32.54 -15.54 51.59
C ARG A 104 -31.33 -14.59 51.71
N LEU A 105 -31.13 -13.98 52.88
CA LEU A 105 -29.99 -13.09 53.11
C LEU A 105 -28.66 -13.85 53.06
N TYR A 106 -28.63 -15.08 53.56
CA TYR A 106 -27.46 -15.95 53.45
C TYR A 106 -27.12 -16.30 52.00
N GLU A 107 -28.10 -16.66 51.18
CA GLU A 107 -27.92 -16.89 49.75
C GLU A 107 -27.41 -15.63 49.02
N VAL A 108 -27.97 -14.45 49.33
CA VAL A 108 -27.49 -13.17 48.77
C VAL A 108 -26.04 -12.90 49.17
N HIS A 109 -25.69 -13.09 50.44
CA HIS A 109 -24.31 -12.91 50.92
C HIS A 109 -23.34 -13.87 50.22
N THR A 110 -23.71 -15.14 50.10
CA THR A 110 -22.92 -16.17 49.41
C THR A 110 -22.70 -15.78 47.95
N PHE A 111 -23.77 -15.38 47.26
CA PHE A 111 -23.68 -14.94 45.87
C PHE A 111 -22.77 -13.71 45.68
N ILE A 112 -22.88 -12.70 46.55
CA ILE A 112 -22.03 -11.49 46.52
C ILE A 112 -20.54 -11.86 46.66
N ASN A 113 -20.22 -12.81 47.55
CA ASN A 113 -18.85 -13.29 47.76
C ASN A 113 -18.35 -14.14 46.59
N ASP A 114 -19.17 -15.05 46.07
CA ASP A 114 -18.82 -15.96 44.98
C ASP A 114 -18.45 -15.21 43.70
N ILE A 115 -19.25 -14.18 43.35
CA ILE A 115 -18.95 -13.32 42.20
C ILE A 115 -17.91 -12.25 42.51
N LYS A 116 -17.44 -12.15 43.75
CA LYS A 116 -16.51 -11.13 44.23
C LYS A 116 -16.97 -9.72 43.85
N TYR A 117 -18.24 -9.42 44.09
CA TYR A 117 -18.95 -8.24 43.56
C TYR A 117 -18.17 -6.93 43.75
N GLU A 118 -17.63 -6.69 44.95
CA GLU A 118 -16.87 -5.47 45.24
C GLU A 118 -15.59 -5.34 44.39
N ASN A 119 -14.90 -6.46 44.14
CA ASN A 119 -13.72 -6.47 43.28
C ASN A 119 -14.09 -6.19 41.83
N GLU A 120 -15.17 -6.81 41.33
CA GLU A 120 -15.66 -6.57 39.96
C GLU A 120 -16.10 -5.11 39.77
N CYS A 121 -16.80 -4.52 40.75
CA CYS A 121 -17.13 -3.09 40.72
C CYS A 121 -15.87 -2.22 40.67
N ALA A 122 -14.86 -2.51 41.47
CA ALA A 122 -13.59 -1.77 41.46
C ALA A 122 -12.85 -1.90 40.11
N VAL A 123 -12.88 -3.10 39.51
CA VAL A 123 -12.29 -3.35 38.18
C VAL A 123 -13.04 -2.57 37.10
N ILE A 124 -14.38 -2.58 37.11
CA ILE A 124 -15.22 -1.83 36.17
C ILE A 124 -14.92 -0.33 36.28
N ASP A 125 -14.83 0.21 37.49
CA ASP A 125 -14.52 1.63 37.71
C ASP A 125 -13.11 1.99 37.21
N ALA A 126 -12.12 1.14 37.45
CA ALA A 126 -10.75 1.33 36.97
C ALA A 126 -10.66 1.30 35.43
N LEU A 127 -11.36 0.35 34.80
CA LEU A 127 -11.46 0.25 33.34
C LEU A 127 -12.18 1.46 32.75
N SER A 128 -13.26 1.93 33.37
CA SER A 128 -14.00 3.12 32.95
C SER A 128 -13.12 4.38 32.97
N LYS A 129 -12.33 4.57 34.03
CA LYS A 129 -11.34 5.66 34.11
C LYS A 129 -10.26 5.57 33.03
N THR A 130 -9.74 4.36 32.79
CA THR A 130 -8.71 4.11 31.77
C THR A 130 -9.25 4.39 30.36
N MET A 131 -10.48 3.94 30.07
CA MET A 131 -11.18 4.21 28.82
C MET A 131 -11.41 5.72 28.62
N GLY A 132 -11.80 6.43 29.68
CA GLY A 132 -11.96 7.89 29.65
C GLY A 132 -10.68 8.61 29.23
N LYS A 133 -9.55 8.27 29.88
CA LYS A 133 -8.24 8.84 29.57
C LYS A 133 -7.78 8.54 28.14
N ALA A 134 -7.91 7.28 27.71
CA ALA A 134 -7.57 6.89 26.33
C ALA A 134 -8.42 7.60 25.27
N LYS A 135 -9.71 7.87 25.57
CA LYS A 135 -10.60 8.62 24.68
C LYS A 135 -10.17 10.09 24.57
N GLU A 136 -9.75 10.70 25.68
CA GLU A 136 -9.23 12.07 25.70
C GLU A 136 -7.92 12.17 24.89
N ASP A 137 -6.95 11.29 25.14
CA ASP A 137 -5.69 11.23 24.39
C ASP A 137 -5.92 11.05 22.88
N ARG A 138 -6.88 10.18 22.50
CA ARG A 138 -7.28 9.99 21.10
C ARG A 138 -7.85 11.28 20.50
N ASN A 139 -8.73 11.96 21.22
CA ASN A 139 -9.35 13.20 20.74
C ASN A 139 -8.32 14.32 20.57
N THR A 140 -7.38 14.45 21.51
CA THR A 140 -6.28 15.41 21.42
C THR A 140 -5.38 15.13 20.22
N SER A 141 -4.98 13.87 20.02
CA SER A 141 -4.19 13.45 18.86
C SER A 141 -4.93 13.66 17.55
N LYS A 142 -6.23 13.35 17.49
CA LYS A 142 -7.07 13.61 16.31
C LYS A 142 -7.14 15.09 16.00
N GLY A 143 -7.37 15.95 17.00
CA GLY A 143 -7.35 17.40 16.83
C GLY A 143 -6.03 17.90 16.24
N LYS A 144 -4.88 17.43 16.75
CA LYS A 144 -3.56 17.75 16.20
C LYS A 144 -3.41 17.31 14.74
N VAL A 145 -3.89 16.12 14.38
CA VAL A 145 -3.86 15.60 13.00
C VAL A 145 -4.74 16.46 12.08
N ASP A 146 -5.95 16.81 12.50
CA ASP A 146 -6.89 17.59 11.73
C ASP A 146 -6.35 19.02 11.50
N THR A 147 -5.76 19.65 12.52
CA THR A 147 -5.06 20.95 12.38
C THR A 147 -3.90 20.86 11.39
N LYS A 148 -3.07 19.82 11.47
CA LYS A 148 -1.96 19.62 10.51
C LYS A 148 -2.47 19.41 9.09
N ARG A 149 -3.53 18.61 8.90
CA ARG A 149 -4.16 18.38 7.59
C ARG A 149 -4.74 19.66 7.00
N ALA A 150 -5.44 20.46 7.82
CA ALA A 150 -5.94 21.77 7.41
C ALA A 150 -4.81 22.70 6.96
N LYS A 151 -3.70 22.75 7.73
CA LYS A 151 -2.55 23.57 7.36
C LYS A 151 -1.86 23.09 6.07
N ILE A 152 -1.76 21.77 5.86
CA ILE A 152 -1.25 21.20 4.61
C ILE A 152 -2.14 21.60 3.43
N ALA A 153 -3.47 21.53 3.59
CA ALA A 153 -4.41 21.91 2.54
C ALA A 153 -4.29 23.41 2.20
N GLU A 154 -4.20 24.27 3.21
CA GLU A 154 -3.98 25.71 3.06
C GLU A 154 -2.67 26.01 2.30
N LEU A 155 -1.56 25.39 2.71
CA LEU A 155 -0.25 25.56 2.07
C LEU A 155 -0.27 25.03 0.63
N LYS A 156 -0.94 23.91 0.36
CA LYS A 156 -1.11 23.38 -1.00
C LYS A 156 -1.92 24.33 -1.89
N ALA A 157 -2.98 24.94 -1.35
CA ALA A 157 -3.77 25.93 -2.08
C ALA A 157 -2.94 27.18 -2.42
N GLN A 158 -2.09 27.64 -1.50
CA GLN A 158 -1.16 28.76 -1.73
C GLN A 158 -0.05 28.43 -2.74
N LEU A 159 0.35 27.15 -2.84
CA LEU A 159 1.36 26.70 -3.80
C LEU A 159 0.78 26.42 -5.19
N LYS A 160 -0.51 26.08 -5.30
CA LYS A 160 -1.25 25.90 -6.58
C LYS A 160 -1.60 27.24 -7.25
N ASP A 161 -0.66 28.17 -7.19
CA ASP A 161 -0.74 29.42 -7.92
C ASP A 161 -0.37 29.11 -9.37
N GLU A 162 -1.38 28.88 -10.21
CA GLU A 162 -1.22 28.54 -11.63
C GLU A 162 -0.45 29.64 -12.40
N SER A 163 -0.34 30.86 -11.85
CA SER A 163 0.52 31.92 -12.36
C SER A 163 2.02 31.56 -12.30
N LYS A 164 2.48 30.87 -11.25
CA LYS A 164 3.88 30.41 -11.14
C LYS A 164 4.23 29.37 -12.21
N GLY A 165 3.25 28.56 -12.61
CA GLY A 165 3.38 27.64 -13.73
C GLY A 165 3.61 28.39 -15.04
N ALA A 166 2.83 29.44 -15.30
CA ALA A 166 3.02 30.30 -16.47
C ALA A 166 4.38 31.02 -16.44
N ASP A 167 4.79 31.56 -15.31
CA ASP A 167 6.10 32.21 -15.14
C ASP A 167 7.24 31.25 -15.47
N ARG A 168 7.12 29.99 -15.04
CA ARG A 168 8.13 28.98 -15.33
C ARG A 168 8.18 28.58 -16.80
N VAL A 169 7.01 28.42 -17.44
CA VAL A 169 6.94 28.23 -18.89
C VAL A 169 7.59 29.41 -19.62
N ASN A 170 7.33 30.64 -19.17
CA ASN A 170 7.95 31.84 -19.72
C ASN A 170 9.47 31.84 -19.53
N ASN A 171 9.99 31.37 -18.41
CA ASN A 171 11.44 31.24 -18.21
C ASN A 171 12.06 30.30 -19.25
N TYR A 172 11.44 29.16 -19.52
CA TYR A 172 11.92 28.24 -20.56
C TYR A 172 11.81 28.83 -21.97
N LEU A 173 10.70 29.50 -22.29
CA LEU A 173 10.53 30.13 -23.60
C LEU A 173 11.53 31.28 -23.82
N ASN A 174 11.73 32.14 -22.81
CA ASN A 174 12.57 33.34 -22.93
C ASN A 174 14.07 33.03 -22.91
N ASN A 175 14.52 32.11 -22.05
CA ASN A 175 15.95 31.85 -21.89
C ASN A 175 16.57 31.14 -23.10
N PHE A 176 15.75 30.44 -23.91
CA PHE A 176 16.28 29.56 -24.95
C PHE A 176 15.93 29.99 -26.38
N PHE A 177 14.84 30.74 -26.63
CA PHE A 177 14.51 31.21 -27.99
C PHE A 177 15.17 32.52 -28.38
N GLY A 178 15.84 33.23 -27.46
CA GLY A 178 16.53 34.51 -27.73
C GLY A 178 15.62 35.65 -28.22
N HIS A 179 14.34 35.37 -28.46
CA HIS A 179 13.32 36.30 -28.89
C HIS A 179 12.12 36.14 -27.96
N GLN A 180 11.71 37.24 -27.31
CA GLN A 180 10.47 37.37 -26.52
C GLN A 180 9.21 37.27 -27.40
N SER A 181 9.20 36.34 -28.35
CA SER A 181 8.14 36.22 -29.34
C SER A 181 6.91 35.54 -28.77
N LEU A 182 7.02 34.66 -27.76
CA LEU A 182 5.88 33.98 -27.15
C LEU A 182 5.98 33.98 -25.62
N SER A 183 4.84 34.17 -24.98
CA SER A 183 4.68 34.04 -23.52
C SER A 183 3.30 33.49 -23.18
N LEU A 184 3.21 32.85 -22.03
CA LEU A 184 2.00 32.34 -21.43
C LEU A 184 1.56 33.28 -20.31
N LYS A 185 0.30 33.73 -20.35
CA LYS A 185 -0.29 34.55 -19.30
C LYS A 185 -1.42 33.78 -18.63
N ALA A 186 -1.34 33.60 -17.32
CA ALA A 186 -2.47 33.11 -16.53
C ALA A 186 -3.50 34.25 -16.38
N ILE A 187 -4.74 33.99 -16.75
CA ILE A 187 -5.86 34.92 -16.59
C ILE A 187 -6.86 34.25 -15.65
N GLU A 188 -7.10 34.89 -14.52
CA GLU A 188 -8.12 34.49 -13.57
C GLU A 188 -9.50 34.80 -14.17
N ASN A 189 -10.39 33.80 -14.21
CA ASN A 189 -11.74 34.04 -14.72
C ASN A 189 -12.53 34.92 -13.72
N THR A 190 -13.17 35.97 -14.22
CA THR A 190 -14.08 36.81 -13.43
C THR A 190 -15.33 36.03 -12.99
N PRO A 191 -15.97 36.41 -11.86
CA PRO A 191 -17.15 35.72 -11.34
C PRO A 191 -18.30 35.79 -12.37
N GLY A 192 -18.69 34.65 -12.93
CA GLY A 192 -19.76 34.55 -13.94
C GLY A 192 -19.52 33.50 -15.02
N ASP A 193 -18.28 33.05 -15.21
CA ASP A 193 -17.94 31.92 -16.09
C ASP A 193 -18.12 30.59 -15.35
N ALA A 194 -18.77 29.61 -15.98
CA ALA A 194 -19.12 28.31 -15.38
C ALA A 194 -17.92 27.40 -15.06
N SER A 195 -16.68 27.89 -15.24
CA SER A 195 -15.44 27.16 -14.96
C SER A 195 -14.62 27.92 -13.91
N SER A 196 -14.61 27.40 -12.69
CA SER A 196 -13.65 27.84 -11.66
C SER A 196 -12.24 27.41 -12.09
N GLY A 197 -11.38 28.37 -12.41
CA GLY A 197 -9.98 28.09 -12.76
C GLY A 197 -9.28 29.27 -13.47
N TYR A 198 -7.98 29.13 -13.69
CA TYR A 198 -7.22 30.04 -14.54
C TYR A 198 -7.29 29.55 -15.99
N ARG A 199 -7.39 30.49 -16.94
CA ARG A 199 -7.15 30.22 -18.36
C ARG A 199 -5.76 30.69 -18.74
N PHE A 200 -5.03 29.88 -19.49
CA PHE A 200 -3.76 30.31 -20.06
C PHE A 200 -3.98 30.96 -21.43
N GLU A 201 -3.48 32.16 -21.61
CA GLU A 201 -3.49 32.87 -22.88
C GLU A 201 -2.06 33.00 -23.41
N VAL A 202 -1.84 32.54 -24.64
CA VAL A 202 -0.55 32.72 -25.33
C VAL A 202 -0.53 34.11 -25.94
N THR A 203 0.53 34.87 -25.66
CA THR A 203 0.74 36.21 -26.20
C THR A 203 2.04 36.29 -27.00
N ARG A 204 1.99 37.02 -28.12
CA ARG A 204 3.13 37.33 -28.98
C ARG A 204 3.43 38.82 -28.92
N LYS A 205 4.61 39.19 -28.43
CA LYS A 205 5.01 40.59 -28.18
C LYS A 205 3.95 41.37 -27.35
N GLY A 206 3.40 40.73 -26.32
CA GLY A 206 2.39 41.32 -25.42
C GLY A 206 0.97 41.40 -25.97
N LYS A 207 0.71 40.94 -27.20
CA LYS A 207 -0.65 40.84 -27.78
C LYS A 207 -1.09 39.40 -27.85
N LYS A 208 -2.39 39.13 -27.69
CA LYS A 208 -2.94 37.78 -27.85
C LYS A 208 -2.50 37.17 -29.19
N ALA A 209 -1.89 36.00 -29.13
CA ALA A 209 -1.46 35.28 -30.33
C ALA A 209 -2.64 34.49 -30.91
N PHE A 210 -2.83 34.61 -32.22
CA PHE A 210 -3.75 33.79 -32.99
C PHE A 210 -2.95 33.04 -34.06
N HIS A 211 -3.39 31.83 -34.41
CA HIS A 211 -2.73 30.97 -35.42
C HIS A 211 -1.30 30.57 -35.04
N LEU A 212 -1.15 29.86 -33.91
CA LEU A 212 0.12 29.23 -33.54
C LEU A 212 0.47 28.14 -34.57
N SER A 213 1.74 28.10 -34.98
CA SER A 213 2.24 27.00 -35.79
C SER A 213 2.26 25.69 -35.00
N VAL A 214 2.29 24.55 -35.70
CA VAL A 214 2.41 23.22 -35.07
C VAL A 214 3.65 23.15 -34.18
N GLY A 215 4.78 23.69 -34.65
CA GLY A 215 6.01 23.77 -33.88
C GLY A 215 5.85 24.57 -32.59
N GLU A 216 5.21 25.75 -32.64
CA GLU A 216 4.95 26.58 -31.46
C GLU A 216 4.00 25.90 -30.47
N CYS A 217 2.97 25.19 -30.95
CA CYS A 217 2.08 24.41 -30.10
C CYS A 217 2.83 23.29 -29.36
N SER A 218 3.61 22.48 -30.08
CA SER A 218 4.42 21.40 -29.49
C SER A 218 5.41 21.95 -28.47
N LEU A 219 6.04 23.08 -28.78
CA LEU A 219 7.01 23.73 -27.93
C LEU A 219 6.40 24.19 -26.61
N ILE A 220 5.27 24.91 -26.66
CA ILE A 220 4.58 25.39 -25.47
C ILE A 220 4.10 24.20 -24.62
N ALA A 221 3.57 23.15 -25.25
CA ALA A 221 3.17 21.94 -24.56
C ALA A 221 4.35 21.26 -23.84
N PHE A 222 5.51 21.20 -24.50
CA PHE A 222 6.73 20.65 -23.92
C PHE A 222 7.24 21.49 -22.74
N CYS A 223 7.31 22.82 -22.87
CA CYS A 223 7.66 23.71 -21.77
C CYS A 223 6.71 23.58 -20.58
N TYR A 224 5.41 23.45 -20.85
CA TYR A 224 4.39 23.23 -19.83
C TYR A 224 4.59 21.89 -19.12
N PHE A 225 4.85 20.82 -19.86
CA PHE A 225 5.21 19.52 -19.29
C PHE A 225 6.44 19.62 -18.39
N MET A 226 7.50 20.31 -18.82
CA MET A 226 8.70 20.52 -18.01
C MET A 226 8.41 21.34 -16.74
N ALA A 227 7.55 22.36 -16.82
CA ALA A 227 7.15 23.13 -15.64
C ALA A 227 6.35 22.25 -14.65
N LYS A 228 5.54 21.33 -15.16
CA LYS A 228 4.77 20.37 -14.36
C LYS A 228 5.61 19.31 -13.64
N LEU A 229 6.82 19.01 -14.11
CA LEU A 229 7.75 18.12 -13.39
C LEU A 229 8.23 18.71 -12.06
N GLU A 230 8.08 20.02 -11.86
CA GLU A 230 8.40 20.71 -10.62
C GLU A 230 7.18 21.09 -9.78
N ASP A 231 6.00 20.61 -10.15
CA ASP A 231 4.77 20.77 -9.36
C ASP A 231 4.88 19.98 -8.04
N ILE A 232 4.03 20.29 -7.07
CA ILE A 232 4.06 19.70 -5.71
C ILE A 232 3.94 18.18 -5.75
N GLU A 233 3.20 17.65 -6.72
CA GLU A 233 2.94 16.21 -6.87
C GLU A 233 4.15 15.44 -7.39
N THR A 234 5.04 16.10 -8.14
CA THR A 234 6.16 15.49 -8.86
C THR A 234 7.51 15.83 -8.23
N LYS A 235 7.63 17.01 -7.61
CA LYS A 235 8.87 17.50 -7.01
C LYS A 235 9.33 16.61 -5.86
N GLY A 236 10.54 16.07 -5.99
CA GLY A 236 11.18 15.19 -5.00
C GLY A 236 10.72 13.72 -5.03
N ASN A 237 9.71 13.37 -5.84
CA ASN A 237 9.14 12.02 -5.89
C ASN A 237 9.78 11.09 -6.95
N LYS A 238 10.83 11.54 -7.65
CA LYS A 238 11.52 10.82 -8.74
C LYS A 238 10.54 10.10 -9.69
N PRO A 239 9.72 10.82 -10.48
CA PRO A 239 8.72 10.21 -11.35
C PRO A 239 9.34 9.30 -12.43
N ILE A 240 8.51 8.42 -13.00
CA ILE A 240 8.80 7.78 -14.29
C ILE A 240 8.31 8.73 -15.38
N ILE A 241 9.21 9.10 -16.30
CA ILE A 241 8.96 10.09 -17.34
C ILE A 241 8.90 9.39 -18.69
N TRP A 242 7.86 9.69 -19.47
CA TRP A 242 7.72 9.24 -20.86
C TRP A 242 7.53 10.46 -21.76
N ILE A 243 8.40 10.61 -22.76
CA ILE A 243 8.34 11.69 -23.75
C ILE A 243 8.23 11.05 -25.12
N ASP A 244 7.09 11.20 -25.76
CA ASP A 244 6.86 10.68 -27.11
C ASP A 244 7.10 11.78 -28.15
N ASP A 245 8.12 11.55 -28.98
CA ASP A 245 8.51 12.36 -30.13
C ASP A 245 8.38 13.87 -29.92
N PRO A 246 9.23 14.46 -29.04
CA PRO A 246 9.08 15.86 -28.64
C PRO A 246 9.45 16.86 -29.75
N ILE A 247 9.84 16.37 -30.93
CA ILE A 247 10.27 17.17 -32.07
C ILE A 247 9.23 17.08 -33.19
N SER A 248 8.50 18.17 -33.42
CA SER A 248 7.50 18.25 -34.50
C SER A 248 8.01 18.94 -35.78
N SER A 249 9.23 19.46 -35.78
CA SER A 249 9.84 20.15 -36.92
C SER A 249 11.31 19.76 -37.10
N LEU A 250 11.80 19.83 -38.35
CA LEU A 250 13.22 19.62 -38.69
C LEU A 250 14.12 20.82 -38.29
N ASP A 251 13.60 21.78 -37.52
CA ASP A 251 14.40 22.93 -37.10
C ASP A 251 15.46 22.51 -36.09
N THR A 252 16.73 22.67 -36.46
CA THR A 252 17.87 22.32 -35.62
C THR A 252 17.86 23.10 -34.29
N ASN A 253 17.35 24.34 -34.27
CA ASN A 253 17.24 25.12 -33.03
C ASN A 253 16.24 24.48 -32.07
N HIS A 254 15.12 23.97 -32.60
CA HIS A 254 14.10 23.29 -31.82
C HIS A 254 14.64 21.97 -31.22
N ILE A 255 15.40 21.19 -32.02
CA ILE A 255 16.07 19.97 -31.56
C ILE A 255 17.03 20.28 -30.40
N PHE A 256 17.88 21.31 -30.55
CA PHE A 256 18.84 21.69 -29.52
C PHE A 256 18.15 22.18 -28.24
N PHE A 257 17.05 22.93 -28.37
CA PHE A 257 16.27 23.39 -27.23
C PHE A 257 15.70 22.23 -26.40
N VAL A 258 14.98 21.32 -27.06
CA VAL A 258 14.36 20.17 -26.40
C VAL A 258 15.41 19.30 -25.74
N TYR A 259 16.52 19.02 -26.44
CA TYR A 259 17.67 18.32 -25.87
C TYR A 259 18.21 19.03 -24.62
N SER A 260 18.41 20.35 -24.69
CA SER A 260 18.99 21.13 -23.60
C SER A 260 18.11 21.11 -22.35
N LEU A 261 16.79 21.23 -22.51
CA LEU A 261 15.84 21.10 -21.40
C LEU A 261 15.83 19.70 -20.80
N ILE A 262 15.82 18.63 -21.61
CA ILE A 262 15.91 17.27 -21.09
C ILE A 262 17.21 17.10 -20.30
N HIS A 263 18.33 17.59 -20.84
CA HIS A 263 19.61 17.51 -20.18
C HIS A 263 19.64 18.28 -18.85
N SER A 264 19.21 19.54 -18.83
CA SER A 264 19.31 20.41 -17.63
C SER A 264 18.24 20.10 -16.58
N GLU A 265 16.99 19.88 -17.01
CA GLU A 265 15.85 19.80 -16.10
C GLU A 265 15.53 18.37 -15.65
N ILE A 266 15.90 17.36 -16.45
CA ILE A 266 15.62 15.95 -16.14
C ILE A 266 16.90 15.18 -15.80
N VAL A 267 17.89 15.20 -16.69
CA VAL A 267 19.06 14.31 -16.59
C VAL A 267 20.09 14.81 -15.58
N THR A 268 20.29 16.11 -15.47
CA THR A 268 21.24 16.69 -14.51
C THR A 268 20.71 16.54 -13.08
N PRO A 269 21.49 15.94 -12.16
CA PRO A 269 21.08 15.79 -10.76
C PRO A 269 20.69 17.12 -10.12
N GLU A 270 19.64 17.10 -9.30
CA GLU A 270 19.26 18.25 -8.48
C GLU A 270 20.22 18.36 -7.29
N LYS A 271 20.83 19.53 -7.11
CA LYS A 271 21.63 19.85 -5.94
C LYS A 271 20.76 20.51 -4.88
N TYR A 272 20.86 20.06 -3.64
CA TYR A 272 20.10 20.61 -2.51
C TYR A 272 20.94 20.59 -1.25
N GLU A 273 20.65 21.50 -0.33
CA GLU A 273 21.32 21.57 0.97
C GLU A 273 20.48 20.84 2.02
N ASP A 274 21.11 19.96 2.78
CA ASP A 274 20.47 19.20 3.85
C ASP A 274 21.45 19.03 5.01
N GLY A 275 21.18 19.71 6.12
CA GLY A 275 22.07 19.72 7.29
C GLY A 275 23.39 20.46 7.10
N GLY A 276 23.46 21.44 6.18
CA GLY A 276 24.67 22.20 5.87
C GLY A 276 25.60 21.52 4.86
N GLU A 277 25.21 20.36 4.34
CA GLU A 277 25.93 19.65 3.28
C GLU A 277 25.21 19.77 1.94
N LEU A 278 25.98 20.01 0.87
CA LEU A 278 25.47 20.00 -0.50
C LEU A 278 25.34 18.54 -0.97
N LYS A 279 24.10 18.09 -1.18
CA LYS A 279 23.77 16.74 -1.66
C LYS A 279 23.21 16.79 -3.07
N GLU A 280 23.31 15.68 -3.79
CA GLU A 280 22.76 15.52 -5.13
C GLU A 280 21.74 14.38 -5.15
N ARG A 281 20.65 14.55 -5.89
CA ARG A 281 19.68 13.48 -6.15
C ARG A 281 19.26 13.45 -7.61
N ASP A 282 19.02 12.25 -8.13
CA ASP A 282 18.38 12.10 -9.43
C ASP A 282 16.97 12.69 -9.41
N ARG A 283 16.54 13.25 -10.54
CA ARG A 283 15.23 13.88 -10.69
C ARG A 283 14.14 12.92 -11.16
N PHE A 284 14.51 11.73 -11.62
CA PHE A 284 13.58 10.73 -12.16
C PHE A 284 14.00 9.32 -11.74
N LYS A 285 13.06 8.38 -11.81
CA LYS A 285 13.32 6.95 -11.58
C LYS A 285 13.66 6.23 -12.88
N GLN A 286 12.91 6.51 -13.95
CA GLN A 286 13.16 6.02 -15.31
C GLN A 286 12.72 7.09 -16.32
N LEU A 287 13.44 7.18 -17.43
CA LEU A 287 13.19 8.11 -18.53
C LEU A 287 13.06 7.33 -19.83
N PHE A 288 11.90 7.42 -20.47
CA PHE A 288 11.63 6.86 -21.78
C PHE A 288 11.47 8.01 -22.78
N ILE A 289 12.19 7.92 -23.89
CA ILE A 289 12.08 8.88 -24.99
C ILE A 289 11.94 8.08 -26.28
N SER A 290 10.82 8.25 -26.97
CA SER A 290 10.63 7.77 -28.34
C SER A 290 10.83 8.92 -29.31
N THR A 291 11.40 8.62 -30.48
CA THR A 291 11.49 9.57 -31.58
C THR A 291 11.73 8.84 -32.90
N HIS A 292 11.25 9.40 -33.99
CA HIS A 292 11.61 8.98 -35.34
C HIS A 292 12.75 9.83 -35.94
N ASN A 293 13.18 10.88 -35.24
CA ASN A 293 14.18 11.84 -35.71
C ASN A 293 15.60 11.38 -35.34
N LEU A 294 16.40 11.04 -36.36
CA LEU A 294 17.77 10.55 -36.17
C LEU A 294 18.75 11.64 -35.67
N ASP A 295 18.54 12.90 -36.04
CA ASP A 295 19.34 14.01 -35.54
C ASP A 295 19.11 14.23 -34.05
N PHE A 296 17.86 14.15 -33.59
CA PHE A 296 17.53 14.20 -32.17
C PHE A 296 18.10 13.00 -31.42
N LEU A 297 17.99 11.78 -31.97
CA LEU A 297 18.60 10.57 -31.39
C LEU A 297 20.12 10.73 -31.19
N LYS A 298 20.83 11.39 -32.13
CA LYS A 298 22.26 11.69 -31.98
C LYS A 298 22.55 12.54 -30.74
N TYR A 299 21.68 13.48 -30.39
CA TYR A 299 21.81 14.25 -29.15
C TYR A 299 21.45 13.43 -27.91
N LEU A 300 20.39 12.61 -27.96
CA LEU A 300 20.03 11.73 -26.84
C LEU A 300 21.16 10.75 -26.47
N LYS A 301 21.90 10.24 -27.45
CA LYS A 301 23.10 9.39 -27.23
C LYS A 301 24.27 10.11 -26.56
N LYS A 302 24.24 11.44 -26.49
CA LYS A 302 25.25 12.26 -25.78
C LYS A 302 24.86 12.54 -24.33
N LEU A 303 23.64 12.19 -23.90
CA LEU A 303 23.23 12.38 -22.50
C LEU A 303 24.14 11.58 -21.55
N PRO A 304 24.42 12.10 -20.34
CA PRO A 304 25.14 11.35 -19.32
C PRO A 304 24.52 9.98 -19.06
N GLY A 305 25.33 8.91 -19.15
CA GLY A 305 24.87 7.53 -18.96
C GLY A 305 24.29 6.85 -20.20
N ALA A 306 23.98 7.58 -21.28
CA ALA A 306 23.36 7.01 -22.49
C ALA A 306 24.22 5.93 -23.18
N ARG A 307 25.55 6.04 -23.10
CA ARG A 307 26.49 5.04 -23.65
C ARG A 307 26.77 3.86 -22.70
N SER A 308 26.27 3.91 -21.46
CA SER A 308 26.47 2.84 -20.49
C SER A 308 25.39 1.79 -20.63
N ASN A 309 25.76 0.56 -21.02
CA ASN A 309 24.84 -0.56 -21.13
C ASN A 309 24.14 -0.92 -19.79
N ASN A 310 24.69 -0.48 -18.66
CA ASN A 310 24.10 -0.70 -17.33
C ASN A 310 23.08 0.39 -16.95
N LYS A 311 23.07 1.53 -17.64
CA LYS A 311 22.20 2.68 -17.32
C LYS A 311 21.17 2.99 -18.41
N SER A 312 21.40 2.57 -19.65
CA SER A 312 20.54 2.91 -20.78
C SER A 312 20.46 1.78 -21.81
N GLN A 313 19.32 1.68 -22.47
CA GLN A 313 19.09 0.73 -23.56
C GLN A 313 18.33 1.41 -24.70
N PHE A 314 18.69 1.07 -25.94
CA PHE A 314 18.04 1.58 -27.13
C PHE A 314 17.24 0.47 -27.80
N PHE A 315 16.04 0.81 -28.21
CA PHE A 315 15.12 -0.08 -28.90
C PHE A 315 14.74 0.52 -30.25
N ILE A 316 14.40 -0.33 -31.20
CA ILE A 316 13.79 0.06 -32.46
C ILE A 316 12.39 -0.56 -32.51
N ILE A 317 11.42 0.24 -32.96
CA ILE A 317 10.06 -0.22 -33.20
C ILE A 317 9.89 -0.30 -34.71
N THR A 318 9.58 -1.49 -35.22
CA THR A 318 9.36 -1.74 -36.64
C THR A 318 7.93 -2.23 -36.85
N ARG A 319 7.22 -1.66 -37.82
CA ARG A 319 5.89 -2.12 -38.20
C ARG A 319 5.98 -2.92 -39.50
N THR A 320 5.53 -4.17 -39.47
CA THR A 320 5.35 -5.02 -40.64
C THR A 320 3.85 -5.30 -40.79
N ASP A 321 3.23 -4.74 -41.83
CA ASP A 321 1.78 -4.76 -42.04
C ASP A 321 0.98 -4.25 -40.83
N GLN A 322 0.30 -5.18 -40.13
CA GLN A 322 -0.55 -4.92 -38.96
C GLN A 322 0.13 -5.28 -37.63
N VAL A 323 1.40 -5.69 -37.65
CA VAL A 323 2.18 -6.09 -36.47
C VAL A 323 3.29 -5.07 -36.22
N SER A 324 3.43 -4.65 -34.97
CA SER A 324 4.54 -3.81 -34.51
C SER A 324 5.41 -4.62 -33.55
N ASP A 325 6.70 -4.70 -33.88
CA ASP A 325 7.69 -5.40 -33.07
C ASP A 325 8.65 -4.38 -32.43
N ILE A 326 9.03 -4.66 -31.18
CA ILE A 326 10.05 -3.91 -30.46
C ILE A 326 11.27 -4.81 -30.34
N ALA A 327 12.38 -4.40 -30.95
CA ALA A 327 13.65 -5.11 -30.89
C ALA A 327 14.74 -4.23 -30.29
N LEU A 328 15.84 -4.85 -29.86
CA LEU A 328 17.04 -4.09 -29.51
C LEU A 328 17.54 -3.33 -30.74
N MET A 329 17.91 -2.07 -30.53
CA MET A 329 18.49 -1.26 -31.61
C MET A 329 19.76 -1.95 -32.14
N PRO A 330 19.89 -2.12 -33.48
CA PRO A 330 21.08 -2.72 -34.06
C PRO A 330 22.35 -1.98 -33.66
N ARG A 331 23.46 -2.72 -33.49
CA ARG A 331 24.76 -2.16 -33.09
C ARG A 331 25.22 -1.01 -33.98
N TYR A 332 25.02 -1.11 -35.29
CA TYR A 332 25.40 -0.03 -36.21
C TYR A 332 24.64 1.27 -35.97
N MET A 333 23.38 1.19 -35.50
CA MET A 333 22.65 2.39 -35.15
C MET A 333 23.01 2.82 -33.74
N LYS A 334 23.23 1.90 -32.80
CA LYS A 334 23.52 2.21 -31.39
C LYS A 334 24.92 2.82 -31.19
N ASP A 335 25.94 2.19 -31.77
CA ASP A 335 27.35 2.40 -31.42
C ASP A 335 27.97 3.56 -32.21
N TYR A 336 27.57 3.76 -33.47
CA TYR A 336 28.10 4.85 -34.29
C TYR A 336 27.34 6.16 -34.08
N ILE A 337 28.10 7.25 -33.98
CA ILE A 337 27.58 8.61 -33.84
C ILE A 337 27.03 9.12 -35.18
N THR A 338 27.66 8.74 -36.30
CA THR A 338 27.28 9.14 -37.66
C THR A 338 27.53 7.99 -38.63
N GLU A 339 26.90 8.04 -39.82
CA GLU A 339 27.19 7.11 -40.92
C GLU A 339 28.69 7.14 -41.29
N PHE A 340 29.35 8.29 -41.19
CA PHE A 340 30.78 8.40 -41.44
C PHE A 340 31.63 7.48 -40.53
N ASN A 341 31.30 7.38 -39.23
CA ASN A 341 31.98 6.46 -38.32
C ASN A 341 31.70 4.99 -38.68
N PHE A 342 30.46 4.67 -39.06
CA PHE A 342 30.09 3.33 -39.52
C PHE A 342 30.90 2.93 -40.75
N LEU A 343 30.98 3.80 -41.75
CA LEU A 343 31.68 3.53 -43.01
C LEU A 343 33.19 3.35 -42.78
N PHE A 344 33.80 4.17 -41.91
CA PHE A 344 35.19 3.96 -41.49
C PHE A 344 35.39 2.57 -40.86
N HIS A 345 34.49 2.15 -39.97
CA HIS A 345 34.59 0.82 -39.37
C HIS A 345 34.47 -0.30 -40.41
N GLN A 346 33.60 -0.16 -41.42
CA GLN A 346 33.53 -1.18 -42.48
C GLN A 346 34.83 -1.30 -43.26
N ILE A 347 35.51 -0.18 -43.54
CA ILE A 347 36.85 -0.19 -44.15
C ILE A 347 37.86 -0.86 -43.22
N TYR A 348 37.84 -0.51 -41.93
CA TYR A 348 38.71 -1.13 -40.93
C TYR A 348 38.52 -2.65 -40.82
N ARG A 349 37.27 -3.12 -40.77
CA ARG A 349 36.93 -4.55 -40.76
C ARG A 349 37.41 -5.25 -42.03
N CYS A 350 37.20 -4.66 -43.21
CA CYS A 350 37.66 -5.23 -44.47
C CYS A 350 39.20 -5.42 -44.48
N ALA A 351 39.95 -4.43 -43.99
CA ALA A 351 41.42 -4.51 -43.91
C ALA A 351 41.94 -5.57 -42.92
N HIS A 352 41.21 -5.82 -41.82
CA HIS A 352 41.67 -6.68 -40.72
C HIS A 352 41.00 -8.06 -40.67
N ALA A 353 39.91 -8.29 -41.42
CA ALA A 353 39.20 -9.56 -41.42
C ALA A 353 40.07 -10.71 -41.95
N GLN A 354 39.94 -11.89 -41.35
CA GLN A 354 40.63 -13.09 -41.82
C GLN A 354 40.01 -13.57 -43.15
N VAL A 355 40.88 -13.92 -44.10
CA VAL A 355 40.45 -14.46 -45.40
C VAL A 355 40.08 -15.93 -45.18
N GLY A 356 38.83 -16.31 -45.44
CA GLY A 356 38.35 -17.70 -45.35
C GLY A 356 37.31 -18.01 -44.25
N SER A 357 36.87 -17.02 -43.48
CA SER A 357 35.70 -17.17 -42.58
C SER A 357 34.44 -16.58 -43.22
N ASP A 358 33.35 -17.34 -43.29
CA ASP A 358 32.05 -16.85 -43.80
C ASP A 358 31.43 -15.76 -42.90
N GLU A 359 31.94 -15.58 -41.69
CA GLU A 359 31.42 -14.61 -40.70
C GLU A 359 31.56 -13.12 -41.12
N ASN A 360 32.41 -12.81 -42.11
CA ASN A 360 32.70 -11.43 -42.54
C ASN A 360 32.36 -11.14 -44.00
N TYR A 361 31.66 -12.04 -44.69
CA TYR A 361 31.34 -11.90 -46.11
C TYR A 361 30.67 -10.56 -46.47
N ASP A 362 29.78 -10.08 -45.60
CA ASP A 362 29.06 -8.81 -45.79
C ASP A 362 29.97 -7.57 -45.87
N CYS A 363 31.15 -7.59 -45.23
CA CYS A 363 32.07 -6.45 -45.26
C CYS A 363 32.75 -6.31 -46.62
N TYR A 364 32.98 -7.43 -47.31
CA TYR A 364 33.52 -7.47 -48.66
C TYR A 364 32.44 -7.11 -49.68
N TYR A 365 31.25 -7.71 -49.59
CA TYR A 365 30.18 -7.47 -50.56
C TYR A 365 29.73 -6.01 -50.65
N ASN A 366 29.73 -5.31 -49.52
CA ASN A 366 29.36 -3.91 -49.46
C ASN A 366 30.57 -2.95 -49.55
N PHE A 367 31.79 -3.47 -49.70
CA PHE A 367 33.01 -2.68 -49.57
C PHE A 367 33.06 -1.51 -50.56
N GLY A 368 32.82 -1.75 -51.86
CA GLY A 368 32.93 -0.71 -52.89
C GLY A 368 32.03 0.50 -52.60
N ASN A 369 30.77 0.26 -52.23
CA ASN A 369 29.84 1.32 -51.87
C ASN A 369 30.23 2.03 -50.55
N ASN A 370 30.67 1.27 -49.54
CA ASN A 370 31.08 1.84 -48.26
C ASN A 370 32.35 2.70 -48.39
N ALA A 371 33.35 2.20 -49.13
CA ALA A 371 34.61 2.88 -49.39
C ALA A 371 34.38 4.17 -50.18
N ARG A 372 33.54 4.13 -51.23
CA ARG A 372 33.15 5.32 -52.00
C ARG A 372 32.50 6.38 -51.13
N LYS A 373 31.43 6.04 -50.40
CA LYS A 373 30.72 6.98 -49.51
C LYS A 373 31.65 7.58 -48.46
N PHE A 374 32.52 6.76 -47.86
CA PHE A 374 33.49 7.24 -46.87
C PHE A 374 34.48 8.22 -47.49
N LEU A 375 35.07 7.86 -48.63
CA LEU A 375 36.08 8.69 -49.30
C LEU A 375 35.47 10.00 -49.81
N GLU A 376 34.25 9.98 -50.35
CA GLU A 376 33.52 11.20 -50.73
C GLU A 376 33.38 12.15 -49.53
N ALA A 377 32.87 11.64 -48.38
CA ALA A 377 32.73 12.45 -47.17
C ALA A 377 34.08 12.91 -46.62
N PHE A 378 35.06 12.01 -46.52
CA PHE A 378 36.39 12.28 -45.98
C PHE A 378 37.13 13.34 -46.81
N LEU A 379 37.18 13.15 -48.13
CA LEU A 379 37.88 14.03 -49.06
C LEU A 379 37.18 15.37 -49.22
N TYR A 380 35.85 15.42 -49.08
CA TYR A 380 35.11 16.66 -49.04
C TYR A 380 35.58 17.56 -47.88
N TYR A 381 35.70 17.02 -46.67
CA TYR A 381 36.20 17.77 -45.52
C TYR A 381 37.71 18.01 -45.55
N LYS A 382 38.51 17.10 -46.12
CA LYS A 382 39.97 17.28 -46.25
C LYS A 382 40.33 18.34 -47.29
N TYR A 383 39.54 18.43 -48.37
CA TYR A 383 39.72 19.39 -49.45
C TYR A 383 38.39 20.12 -49.74
N PRO A 384 37.98 21.07 -48.89
CA PRO A 384 36.72 21.81 -49.02
C PRO A 384 36.84 22.93 -50.07
N ASN A 385 37.12 22.56 -51.32
CA ASN A 385 37.20 23.46 -52.45
C ASN A 385 36.00 23.26 -53.41
N ALA A 386 35.67 24.31 -54.16
CA ALA A 386 34.59 24.34 -55.14
C ALA A 386 35.09 24.15 -56.59
N VAL A 387 36.27 23.52 -56.76
CA VAL A 387 36.87 23.31 -58.08
C VAL A 387 36.14 22.16 -58.78
N GLU A 388 35.52 22.43 -59.93
CA GLU A 388 34.89 21.40 -60.76
C GLU A 388 35.93 20.38 -61.24
N ASN A 389 35.61 19.08 -61.17
CA ASN A 389 36.48 17.96 -61.55
C ASN A 389 37.82 17.87 -60.81
N ASP A 390 37.94 18.40 -59.58
CA ASP A 390 39.12 18.14 -58.74
C ASP A 390 39.23 16.63 -58.44
N ASN A 391 40.28 15.98 -58.94
CA ASN A 391 40.56 14.57 -58.65
C ASN A 391 41.17 14.45 -57.25
N LYS A 392 40.30 14.66 -56.24
CA LYS A 392 40.64 14.64 -54.81
C LYS A 392 41.26 13.31 -54.39
N LEU A 393 40.88 12.21 -55.03
CA LEU A 393 41.42 10.88 -54.78
C LEU A 393 42.90 10.79 -55.16
N THR A 394 43.25 11.20 -56.38
CA THR A 394 44.65 11.21 -56.85
C THR A 394 45.50 12.12 -55.97
N ARG A 395 44.97 13.30 -55.61
CA ARG A 395 45.65 14.23 -54.71
C ARG A 395 45.87 13.66 -53.30
N PHE A 396 44.93 12.87 -52.80
CA PHE A 396 45.02 12.24 -51.49
C PHE A 396 46.12 11.16 -51.44
N PHE A 397 46.15 10.28 -52.44
CA PHE A 397 47.13 9.21 -52.54
C PHE A 397 48.53 9.70 -52.97
N GLY A 398 48.61 10.83 -53.67
CA GLY A 398 49.88 11.45 -54.09
C GLY A 398 50.62 10.56 -55.09
N ASP A 399 51.89 10.26 -54.80
CA ASP A 399 52.76 9.43 -55.66
C ASP A 399 52.36 7.94 -55.68
N ASP A 400 51.41 7.52 -54.85
CA ASP A 400 50.87 6.15 -54.83
C ASP A 400 49.79 5.98 -55.90
N ALA A 401 50.20 6.08 -57.17
CA ALA A 401 49.32 6.01 -58.33
C ALA A 401 48.58 4.66 -58.43
N LEU A 402 49.21 3.58 -57.96
CA LEU A 402 48.60 2.26 -57.85
C LEU A 402 47.45 2.24 -56.84
N ALA A 403 47.66 2.79 -55.63
CA ALA A 403 46.58 2.88 -54.65
C ALA A 403 45.44 3.78 -55.13
N ALA A 404 45.74 4.90 -55.79
CA ALA A 404 44.72 5.78 -56.37
C ALA A 404 43.88 5.05 -57.43
N SER A 405 44.54 4.38 -58.40
CA SER A 405 43.88 3.68 -59.50
C SER A 405 43.06 2.48 -59.03
N LEU A 406 43.58 1.67 -58.11
CA LEU A 406 42.86 0.53 -57.55
C LEU A 406 41.66 0.97 -56.71
N THR A 407 41.82 2.04 -55.91
CA THR A 407 40.70 2.58 -55.13
C THR A 407 39.61 3.18 -56.02
N ASP A 408 40.00 3.90 -57.08
CA ASP A 408 39.06 4.45 -58.06
C ASP A 408 38.31 3.34 -58.81
N ARG A 409 39.03 2.31 -59.25
CA ARG A 409 38.44 1.12 -59.87
C ARG A 409 37.44 0.45 -58.94
N VAL A 410 37.82 0.19 -57.68
CA VAL A 410 36.94 -0.48 -56.73
C VAL A 410 35.68 0.35 -56.44
N ASN A 411 35.83 1.68 -56.29
CA ASN A 411 34.71 2.57 -56.06
C ASN A 411 33.78 2.67 -57.27
N ASN A 412 34.30 2.75 -58.49
CA ASN A 412 33.49 2.94 -59.70
C ASN A 412 32.86 1.62 -60.18
N GLU A 413 33.63 0.53 -60.20
CA GLU A 413 33.20 -0.75 -60.76
C GLU A 413 32.28 -1.52 -59.80
N TYR A 414 32.61 -1.56 -58.50
CA TYR A 414 31.85 -2.34 -57.52
C TYR A 414 30.78 -1.53 -56.77
N SER A 415 30.71 -0.20 -56.92
CA SER A 415 29.61 0.59 -56.31
C SER A 415 28.43 0.88 -57.25
N HIS A 416 28.64 0.94 -58.57
CA HIS A 416 27.61 1.49 -59.48
C HIS A 416 27.12 0.55 -60.57
N LEU A 417 27.69 -0.66 -60.73
CA LEU A 417 27.39 -1.57 -61.86
C LEU A 417 27.35 -0.85 -63.22
N ALA A 418 28.05 0.29 -63.32
CA ALA A 418 27.88 1.22 -64.42
C ALA A 418 28.48 0.61 -65.69
N GLY A 419 27.60 0.11 -66.55
CA GLY A 419 27.86 -0.06 -67.98
C GLY A 419 28.12 -1.49 -68.49
N VAL A 420 28.24 -2.53 -67.65
CA VAL A 420 28.50 -3.90 -68.16
C VAL A 420 27.78 -4.96 -67.32
N PHE A 421 26.80 -5.65 -67.91
CA PHE A 421 26.03 -6.75 -67.28
C PHE A 421 26.93 -7.89 -66.78
N GLU A 422 28.04 -8.18 -67.46
CA GLU A 422 28.99 -9.23 -67.09
C GLU A 422 29.61 -9.03 -65.69
N ARG A 423 29.59 -7.80 -65.16
CA ARG A 423 30.12 -7.47 -63.82
C ARG A 423 29.23 -7.97 -62.68
N SER A 424 27.96 -8.30 -62.93
CA SER A 424 27.09 -8.97 -61.93
C SER A 424 27.26 -10.50 -61.93
N ILE A 425 28.03 -11.04 -62.88
CA ILE A 425 28.21 -12.49 -63.09
C ILE A 425 29.50 -12.99 -62.41
N GLN A 426 30.47 -12.10 -62.16
CA GLN A 426 31.74 -12.47 -61.55
C GLN A 426 31.72 -12.40 -60.02
N PRO A 427 32.30 -13.38 -59.32
CA PRO A 427 32.50 -13.31 -57.87
C PRO A 427 33.35 -12.10 -57.48
N ILE A 428 33.13 -11.59 -56.27
CA ILE A 428 33.87 -10.46 -55.73
C ILE A 428 35.32 -10.85 -55.40
N ASP A 429 36.29 -10.04 -55.83
CA ASP A 429 37.71 -10.21 -55.49
C ASP A 429 38.00 -9.68 -54.07
N VAL A 430 37.91 -10.59 -53.09
CA VAL A 430 38.17 -10.31 -51.66
C VAL A 430 39.61 -9.82 -51.40
N PRO A 431 40.67 -10.45 -51.95
CA PRO A 431 42.04 -9.94 -51.83
C PRO A 431 42.23 -8.48 -52.29
N GLU A 432 41.61 -8.10 -53.41
CA GLU A 432 41.69 -6.72 -53.90
C GLU A 432 41.06 -5.73 -52.92
N MET A 433 39.87 -6.04 -52.40
CA MET A 433 39.16 -5.17 -51.44
C MET A 433 39.97 -4.96 -50.16
N LYS A 434 40.57 -6.03 -49.63
CA LYS A 434 41.43 -5.95 -48.44
C LYS A 434 42.67 -5.08 -48.68
N THR A 435 43.24 -5.16 -49.88
CA THR A 435 44.38 -4.35 -50.30
C THR A 435 43.99 -2.87 -50.36
N VAL A 436 42.86 -2.54 -51.01
CA VAL A 436 42.34 -1.17 -51.09
C VAL A 436 42.00 -0.61 -49.71
N ALA A 437 41.34 -1.40 -48.86
CA ALA A 437 41.04 -1.01 -47.47
C ALA A 437 42.31 -0.66 -46.70
N SER A 438 43.35 -1.49 -46.82
CA SER A 438 44.65 -1.28 -46.18
C SER A 438 45.35 -0.02 -46.70
N PHE A 439 45.26 0.26 -48.01
CA PHE A 439 45.79 1.50 -48.59
C PHE A 439 45.09 2.74 -48.07
N ILE A 440 43.75 2.72 -47.98
CA ILE A 440 42.96 3.84 -47.43
C ILE A 440 43.40 4.11 -45.98
N LEU A 441 43.40 3.09 -45.11
CA LEU A 441 43.75 3.27 -43.70
C LEU A 441 45.19 3.74 -43.51
N ARG A 442 46.14 3.14 -44.25
CA ARG A 442 47.54 3.54 -44.22
C ARG A 442 47.71 5.00 -44.62
N LYS A 443 47.04 5.44 -45.70
CA LYS A 443 47.14 6.83 -46.17
C LYS A 443 46.51 7.83 -45.22
N ILE A 444 45.40 7.49 -44.57
CA ILE A 444 44.81 8.34 -43.52
C ILE A 444 45.82 8.49 -42.38
N ARG A 445 46.42 7.39 -41.90
CA ARG A 445 47.44 7.41 -40.84
C ARG A 445 48.69 8.19 -41.21
N GLU A 446 49.17 8.07 -42.45
CA GLU A 446 50.33 8.80 -42.97
C GLU A 446 50.07 10.32 -43.05
N LYS A 447 48.88 10.73 -43.49
CA LYS A 447 48.53 12.15 -43.72
C LYS A 447 48.03 12.85 -42.45
N ASP A 448 47.41 12.13 -41.53
CA ASP A 448 46.76 12.68 -40.33
C ASP A 448 46.66 11.62 -39.21
N PRO A 449 47.75 11.41 -38.45
CA PRO A 449 47.79 10.38 -37.42
C PRO A 449 46.81 10.66 -36.26
N ASP A 450 46.57 11.93 -35.93
CA ASP A 450 45.65 12.33 -34.87
C ASP A 450 44.20 12.03 -35.27
N GLN A 451 43.80 12.36 -36.50
CA GLN A 451 42.48 12.01 -37.01
C GLN A 451 42.30 10.48 -37.09
N TYR A 452 43.32 9.75 -37.52
CA TYR A 452 43.28 8.28 -37.55
C TYR A 452 43.06 7.69 -36.15
N ALA A 453 43.78 8.17 -35.13
CA ALA A 453 43.61 7.73 -33.75
C ALA A 453 42.19 8.02 -33.22
N ALA A 454 41.65 9.21 -33.51
CA ALA A 454 40.28 9.55 -33.13
C ALA A 454 39.23 8.66 -33.84
N LEU A 455 39.48 8.29 -35.10
CA LEU A 455 38.61 7.38 -35.85
C LEU A 455 38.61 5.97 -35.26
N LEU A 456 39.78 5.43 -34.87
CA LEU A 456 39.88 4.14 -34.15
C LEU A 456 39.12 4.19 -32.81
N GLN A 457 39.34 5.23 -32.01
CA GLN A 457 38.62 5.41 -30.75
C GLN A 457 37.10 5.47 -30.97
N SER A 458 36.64 6.06 -32.08
CA SER A 458 35.21 6.17 -32.38
C SER A 458 34.54 4.84 -32.71
N ILE A 459 35.32 3.82 -33.06
CA ILE A 459 34.84 2.46 -33.37
C ILE A 459 35.17 1.46 -32.26
N GLY A 460 35.87 1.90 -31.21
CA GLY A 460 36.24 1.07 -30.05
C GLY A 460 37.56 0.31 -30.20
N GLU A 461 38.43 0.74 -31.10
CA GLU A 461 39.74 0.13 -31.43
C GLU A 461 40.92 0.95 -30.93
#